data_AF-A0A9N9TJC4-F1
#
_entry.id   AF-A0A9N9TJC4-F1
#
_cell.length_a   1.000
_cell.length_b   1.000
_cell.length_c   1.000
_cell.angle_alpha   90.00
_cell.angle_beta   90.00
_cell.angle_gamma   90.00
#
_symmetry.space_group_name_H-M   'P 1'
#
loop_
_entity.id
_entity.type
_entity.pdbx_description
1 polymer ?
#
loop_
_entity_poly.entity_id
_entity_poly.type
_entity_poly.pdbx_seq_one_letter_code
_entity_poly.pdbx_strand_id
1 'polypeptide(L)'
;MQYSIICIAIFTCIWAKPHHRQFTPADCWKSIYKDSAETERDCKAIELIYRWNVWEHKCQPMVFGSCNPSRNVFYSMEECRRVAQPVCAHLLPLPQQE
;
A
#
# COMPACT_ATOMS: atom_id res chain seq x y z
N MET A 1 -18.74 5.24 -16.38
CA MET A 1 -19.95 5.97 -16.83
C MET A 1 -20.99 4.94 -17.22
N GLN A 2 -21.84 4.51 -16.29
CA GLN A 2 -23.20 4.01 -16.55
C GLN A 2 -23.89 3.88 -15.18
N TYR A 3 -24.63 4.91 -14.77
CA TYR A 3 -25.42 4.92 -13.54
C TYR A 3 -26.88 4.73 -13.91
N SER A 4 -27.49 3.62 -13.53
CA SER A 4 -28.96 3.51 -13.49
C SER A 4 -29.42 4.07 -12.16
N ILE A 5 -30.15 5.18 -12.22
CA ILE A 5 -30.66 5.92 -11.07
C ILE A 5 -31.98 5.28 -10.66
N ILE A 6 -32.01 4.58 -9.52
CA ILE A 6 -33.26 4.23 -8.85
C ILE A 6 -33.31 5.04 -7.55
N CYS A 7 -33.97 6.20 -7.62
CA CYS A 7 -34.26 7.05 -6.48
C CYS A 7 -35.36 6.41 -5.63
N ILE A 8 -35.00 5.79 -4.49
CA ILE A 8 -35.98 5.50 -3.43
C ILE A 8 -35.87 6.60 -2.39
N ALA A 9 -37.00 7.29 -2.17
CA ALA A 9 -37.17 8.56 -1.50
C ALA A 9 -36.96 8.53 0.03
N ILE A 10 -35.78 8.12 0.50
CA ILE A 10 -35.43 8.19 1.93
C ILE A 10 -33.98 8.65 2.07
N PHE A 11 -33.82 9.72 2.83
CA PHE A 11 -32.65 10.62 2.91
C PHE A 11 -31.36 10.02 3.50
N THR A 12 -31.08 8.74 3.31
CA THR A 12 -29.77 8.17 3.64
C THR A 12 -29.12 7.68 2.37
N CYS A 13 -28.43 8.59 1.68
CA CYS A 13 -27.27 8.19 0.91
C CYS A 13 -26.27 7.61 1.93
N ILE A 14 -26.35 6.30 2.18
CA ILE A 14 -25.22 5.56 2.75
C ILE A 14 -24.22 5.53 1.61
N TRP A 15 -23.48 6.63 1.47
CA TRP A 15 -22.24 6.68 0.74
C TRP A 15 -21.34 5.66 1.42
N ALA A 16 -21.33 4.42 0.93
CA ALA A 16 -20.26 3.50 1.24
C ALA A 16 -18.99 4.18 0.72
N LYS A 17 -18.32 4.93 1.60
CA LYS A 17 -17.03 5.55 1.28
C LYS A 17 -16.15 4.39 0.82
N PRO A 18 -15.63 4.39 -0.42
CA PRO A 18 -14.69 3.37 -0.82
C PRO A 18 -13.56 3.39 0.20
N HIS A 19 -13.13 2.23 0.67
CA HIS A 19 -11.93 2.11 1.51
C HIS A 19 -10.71 2.51 0.68
N HIS A 20 -10.51 3.81 0.48
CA HIS A 20 -9.28 4.35 -0.07
C HIS A 20 -8.21 4.09 0.98
N ARG A 21 -7.36 3.09 0.72
CA ARG A 21 -6.07 2.91 1.40
C ARG A 21 -5.31 4.23 1.28
N GLN A 22 -5.38 5.08 2.31
CA GLN A 22 -4.69 6.38 2.32
C GLN A 22 -3.19 6.12 2.36
N PHE A 23 -2.54 6.26 1.21
CA PHE A 23 -1.10 6.13 1.04
C PHE A 23 -0.49 7.54 1.01
N THR A 24 0.51 7.76 1.84
CA THR A 24 1.09 9.09 2.10
C THR A 24 2.59 9.09 1.83
N PRO A 25 3.25 10.25 1.65
CA PRO A 25 4.70 10.32 1.48
C PRO A 25 5.50 9.61 2.59
N ALA A 26 4.97 9.57 3.83
CA ALA A 26 5.60 8.86 4.94
C ALA A 26 5.61 7.32 4.76
N ASP A 27 4.75 6.77 3.93
CA ASP A 27 4.70 5.32 3.67
C ASP A 27 5.77 4.85 2.69
N CYS A 28 6.33 5.74 1.88
CA CYS A 28 7.38 5.42 0.91
C CYS A 28 8.61 4.77 1.58
N TRP A 29 8.91 5.19 2.81
CA TRP A 29 10.07 4.78 3.59
C TRP A 29 9.82 3.57 4.50
N LYS A 30 8.58 3.08 4.56
CA LYS A 30 8.25 1.93 5.42
C LYS A 30 8.80 0.63 4.85
N SER A 31 9.22 -0.25 5.76
CA SER A 31 9.53 -1.65 5.44
C SER A 31 8.24 -2.42 5.07
N ILE A 32 8.34 -3.73 4.89
CA ILE A 32 7.17 -4.60 4.63
C ILE A 32 6.34 -4.89 5.90
N TYR A 33 6.88 -4.68 7.09
CA TYR A 33 6.18 -4.84 8.38
C TYR A 33 5.77 -3.49 8.96
N LYS A 34 4.69 -3.44 9.75
CA LYS A 34 4.28 -2.22 10.48
C LYS A 34 5.20 -1.90 11.65
N ASP A 35 5.68 -2.93 12.36
CA ASP A 35 6.50 -2.79 13.56
C ASP A 35 7.84 -3.50 13.37
N SER A 36 8.94 -2.86 13.75
CA SER A 36 10.30 -3.41 13.59
C SER A 36 10.67 -4.48 14.64
N ALA A 37 9.82 -4.67 15.65
CA ALA A 37 10.07 -5.59 16.77
C ALA A 37 9.45 -6.98 16.59
N GLU A 38 8.50 -7.16 15.65
CA GLU A 38 7.85 -8.44 15.37
C GLU A 38 8.68 -9.21 14.33
N THR A 39 9.84 -9.65 14.78
CA THR A 39 10.70 -10.58 14.04
C THR A 39 10.00 -11.92 13.96
N GLU A 40 9.37 -12.19 12.81
CA GLU A 40 9.44 -13.46 12.07
C GLU A 40 8.84 -14.71 12.75
N ARG A 41 8.43 -14.65 14.02
CA ARG A 41 8.33 -15.86 14.85
C ARG A 41 7.03 -16.65 14.77
N ASP A 42 5.93 -16.09 14.25
CA ASP A 42 4.63 -16.81 14.21
C ASP A 42 3.84 -16.69 12.89
N CYS A 43 4.42 -16.11 11.84
CA CYS A 43 3.67 -15.76 10.63
C CYS A 43 3.98 -16.72 9.48
N LYS A 44 3.05 -17.64 9.18
CA LYS A 44 3.28 -18.80 8.29
C LYS A 44 2.72 -18.68 6.87
N ALA A 45 2.09 -17.56 6.51
CA ALA A 45 1.58 -17.38 5.16
C ALA A 45 2.68 -16.76 4.28
N ILE A 46 3.01 -17.43 3.17
CA ILE A 46 4.03 -16.99 2.22
C ILE A 46 3.28 -16.42 1.01
N GLU A 47 3.42 -15.13 0.78
CA GLU A 47 2.73 -14.44 -0.31
C GLU A 47 3.73 -13.67 -1.18
N LEU A 48 3.49 -13.66 -2.49
CA LEU A 48 4.17 -12.76 -3.41
C LEU A 48 3.51 -11.38 -3.31
N ILE A 49 4.29 -10.39 -2.92
CA ILE A 49 3.87 -9.00 -2.80
C ILE A 49 4.74 -8.09 -3.65
N TYR A 50 4.36 -6.83 -3.72
CA TYR A 50 5.10 -5.76 -4.34
C TYR A 50 5.27 -4.61 -3.34
N ARG A 51 6.44 -3.99 -3.31
CA ARG A 51 6.73 -2.79 -2.48
C ARG A 51 7.39 -1.71 -3.31
N TRP A 52 7.19 -0.44 -2.95
CA TRP A 52 7.96 0.65 -3.52
C TRP A 52 9.37 0.67 -2.92
N ASN A 53 10.38 0.69 -3.79
CA ASN A 53 11.77 0.94 -3.43
C ASN A 53 12.11 2.40 -3.77
N VAL A 54 12.32 3.20 -2.73
CA VAL A 54 12.70 4.62 -2.79
C VAL A 54 14.10 4.87 -3.35
N TRP A 55 15.00 3.91 -3.28
CA TRP A 55 16.35 4.03 -3.83
C TRP A 55 16.37 3.79 -5.33
N GLU A 56 15.57 2.83 -5.78
CA GLU A 56 15.48 2.43 -7.19
C GLU A 56 14.31 3.11 -7.93
N HIS A 57 13.52 3.93 -7.22
CA HIS A 57 12.32 4.60 -7.71
C HIS A 57 11.37 3.68 -8.50
N LYS A 58 11.19 2.44 -8.01
CA LYS A 58 10.33 1.46 -8.66
C LYS A 58 9.69 0.49 -7.69
N CYS A 59 8.57 -0.10 -8.13
CA CYS A 59 7.95 -1.22 -7.46
C CYS A 59 8.74 -2.50 -7.70
N GLN A 60 9.01 -3.27 -6.65
CA GLN A 60 9.76 -4.52 -6.69
C GLN A 60 8.95 -5.67 -6.11
N PRO A 61 9.01 -6.87 -6.71
CA PRO A 61 8.43 -8.08 -6.13
C PRO A 61 9.23 -8.53 -4.91
N MET A 62 8.54 -9.09 -3.91
CA MET A 62 9.16 -9.68 -2.72
C MET A 62 8.30 -10.83 -2.20
N VAL A 63 8.94 -11.85 -1.63
CA VAL A 63 8.25 -12.91 -0.88
C VAL A 63 8.13 -12.45 0.57
N PHE A 64 6.91 -12.46 1.10
CA PHE A 64 6.60 -11.94 2.43
C PHE A 64 5.96 -13.02 3.31
N GLY A 65 6.52 -13.19 4.51
CA GLY A 65 5.91 -13.95 5.60
C GLY A 65 4.82 -13.09 6.23
N SER A 66 3.57 -13.31 5.83
CA SER A 66 2.50 -12.35 6.02
C SER A 66 1.98 -12.32 7.47
N CYS A 67 2.38 -11.29 8.19
CA CYS A 67 1.62 -10.71 9.29
C CYS A 67 1.91 -9.22 9.37
N ASN A 68 0.89 -8.45 9.77
CA ASN A 68 0.99 -7.01 9.99
C ASN A 68 1.69 -6.24 8.83
N PRO A 69 1.23 -6.41 7.57
CA PRO A 69 1.83 -5.74 6.42
C PRO A 69 1.75 -4.23 6.57
N SER A 70 2.83 -3.53 6.23
CA SER A 70 2.83 -2.08 6.17
C SER A 70 1.96 -1.57 5.00
N ARG A 71 1.74 -0.26 4.94
CA ARG A 71 1.03 0.35 3.80
C ARG A 71 1.84 0.30 2.49
N ASN A 72 3.14 0.00 2.56
CA ASN A 72 4.04 -0.20 1.42
C ASN A 72 4.09 -1.68 0.97
N VAL A 73 2.99 -2.41 1.15
CA VAL A 73 2.80 -3.78 0.67
C VAL A 73 1.57 -3.81 -0.23
N PHE A 74 1.76 -4.25 -1.46
CA PHE A 74 0.74 -4.34 -2.50
C PHE A 74 0.66 -5.77 -3.03
N TYR A 75 -0.52 -6.20 -3.46
CA TYR A 75 -0.74 -7.56 -3.97
C TYR A 75 -0.66 -7.66 -5.50
N SER A 76 -0.45 -6.53 -6.17
CA SER A 76 -0.17 -6.49 -7.59
C SER A 76 0.84 -5.39 -7.93
N MET A 77 1.63 -5.63 -8.98
CA MET A 77 2.54 -4.63 -9.53
C MET A 77 1.77 -3.36 -9.95
N GLU A 78 0.59 -3.53 -10.54
CA GLU A 78 -0.25 -2.44 -11.01
C GLU A 78 -0.77 -1.56 -9.86
N GLU A 79 -1.22 -2.17 -8.76
CA GLU A 79 -1.64 -1.42 -7.58
C GLU A 79 -0.47 -0.62 -7.00
N CYS A 80 0.71 -1.22 -6.88
CA CYS A 80 1.90 -0.53 -6.39
C CYS A 80 2.24 0.70 -7.26
N ARG A 81 2.26 0.54 -8.59
CA ARG A 81 2.57 1.65 -9.51
C ARG A 81 1.52 2.73 -9.44
N ARG A 82 0.24 2.37 -9.46
CA ARG A 82 -0.88 3.32 -9.40
C ARG A 82 -0.91 4.11 -8.09
N VAL A 83 -0.50 3.52 -6.97
CA VAL A 83 -0.60 4.14 -5.64
C VAL A 83 0.71 4.80 -5.19
N ALA A 84 1.84 4.10 -5.28
CA ALA A 84 3.10 4.56 -4.73
C ALA A 84 3.90 5.45 -5.69
N GLN A 85 3.93 5.13 -6.99
CA GLN A 85 4.70 5.90 -7.96
C GLN A 85 4.34 7.40 -7.98
N PRO A 86 3.07 7.83 -8.07
CA PRO A 86 2.73 9.25 -8.07
C PRO A 86 3.04 9.98 -6.74
N VAL A 87 3.23 9.24 -5.64
CA VAL A 87 3.50 9.80 -4.31
C VAL A 87 5.00 9.84 -4.01
N CYS A 88 5.74 8.82 -4.44
CA CYS A 88 7.12 8.59 -4.01
C CYS A 88 8.18 8.92 -5.06
N ALA A 89 7.84 8.97 -6.37
CA ALA A 89 8.83 9.14 -7.44
C ALA A 89 9.63 10.46 -7.39
N HIS A 90 9.10 11.46 -6.69
CA HIS A 90 9.76 12.76 -6.52
C HIS A 90 10.55 12.87 -5.21
N LEU A 91 10.48 11.86 -4.35
CA LEU A 91 11.22 11.85 -3.11
C LEU A 91 12.68 11.49 -3.41
N LEU A 92 13.57 12.44 -3.13
CA LEU A 92 14.99 12.17 -3.11
C LEU A 92 15.27 11.10 -2.05
N PRO A 93 16.16 10.14 -2.34
CA PRO A 93 16.50 9.16 -1.34
C PRO A 93 17.17 9.88 -0.15
N LEU A 94 16.65 9.71 1.08
CA LEU A 94 17.34 10.21 2.27
C LEU A 94 18.76 9.62 2.27
N PRO A 95 19.82 10.36 2.63
CA PRO A 95 21.14 9.75 2.73
C PRO A 95 21.08 8.56 3.70
N GLN A 96 21.62 7.41 3.28
CA GLN A 96 21.76 6.23 4.14
C GLN A 96 22.60 6.63 5.35
N GLN A 97 21.98 6.79 6.51
CA GLN A 97 22.71 6.87 7.75
C GLN A 97 23.11 5.44 8.10
N GLU A 98 24.40 5.16 7.99
CA GLU A 98 25.07 3.96 8.54
C GLU A 98 24.78 3.79 10.04
#